data_AF-A0AA88H563-F1
#
_entry.id   AF-A0AA88H563-F1
#
_cell.length_a   1.000
_cell.length_b   1.000
_cell.length_c   1.000
_cell.angle_alpha   90.00
_cell.angle_beta   90.00
_cell.angle_gamma   90.00
#
_symmetry.space_group_name_H-M   'P 1'
#
loop_
_entity.id
_entity.type
_entity.pdbx_description
1 polymer ?
#
loop_
_entity_poly.entity_id
_entity_poly.type
_entity_poly.pdbx_seq_one_letter_code
_entity_poly.pdbx_strand_id
1 'polypeptide(L)'
;MTSRLFEWSVVLCVLSLVVVVMATTTPCHAHKIPNSFGMLSRKEMKQLLREVMFELSDDMALDPTPELIPCPSPRLRTDSEISSFISSLNSLKTMSDKFTQFEKLMSSSVLPFSTKQTVLVVNTLMKQVQKYLTLTMLHKIGDLKSADAILFIKNVTENASEKMALVDALKNNITDVIANKEVIANGLFSSSSESYYKQNTITVLSKLTSHDCVFGQISTDRVVFVLDVSPSMDNKIARYSKFSRLDFLKQHLIETIKKLKPQQSFDVVLFCENVSTKFGKFTPATPQNIEQFLSKEITTKGCSATNIEAGLRTGFDLFKNETKMTTGTNSVYVFSDGIANRGESNPDKLAALAKQLSEQYRAKINTISCTMGNNYNNPETTTEQTQATALMHKIADATGGTFKSLAGE
;
A
#
# COMPACT_ATOMS: atom_id res chain seq x y z
N MET A 1 -36.88 -33.93 -12.42
CA MET A 1 -37.74 -32.84 -12.94
C MET A 1 -37.71 -31.59 -12.08
N THR A 2 -37.45 -31.69 -10.77
CA THR A 2 -37.47 -30.57 -9.82
C THR A 2 -36.32 -29.55 -9.96
N SER A 3 -35.11 -29.96 -10.36
CA SER A 3 -33.99 -29.01 -10.54
C SER A 3 -34.15 -28.07 -11.74
N ARG A 4 -34.86 -28.51 -12.79
CA ARG A 4 -35.09 -27.68 -13.99
C ARG A 4 -36.07 -26.55 -13.69
N LEU A 5 -37.12 -26.80 -12.93
CA LEU A 5 -38.09 -25.75 -12.56
C LEU A 5 -37.46 -24.65 -11.70
N PHE A 6 -36.53 -25.02 -10.81
CA PHE A 6 -35.81 -24.06 -9.97
C PHE A 6 -34.90 -23.12 -10.77
N GLU A 7 -34.19 -23.62 -11.79
CA GLU A 7 -33.39 -22.78 -12.68
C GLU A 7 -34.24 -21.74 -13.44
N TRP A 8 -35.44 -22.11 -13.88
CA TRP A 8 -36.34 -21.20 -14.61
C TRP A 8 -36.90 -20.10 -13.71
N SER A 9 -37.24 -20.39 -12.46
CA SER A 9 -37.72 -19.38 -11.50
C SER A 9 -36.67 -18.31 -11.20
N VAL A 10 -35.39 -18.70 -11.08
CA VAL A 10 -34.28 -17.75 -10.86
C VAL A 10 -34.05 -16.88 -12.09
N VAL A 11 -34.05 -17.47 -13.29
CA VAL A 11 -33.89 -16.72 -14.55
C VAL A 11 -35.03 -15.72 -14.76
N LEU A 12 -36.28 -16.13 -14.50
CA LEU A 12 -37.45 -15.25 -14.56
C LEU A 12 -37.36 -14.11 -13.55
N CYS A 13 -36.97 -14.38 -12.30
CA CYS A 13 -36.79 -13.33 -11.28
C CYS A 13 -35.73 -12.30 -11.68
N VAL A 14 -34.58 -12.74 -12.17
CA VAL A 14 -33.50 -11.84 -12.62
C VAL A 14 -33.96 -11.01 -13.83
N LEU A 15 -34.68 -11.60 -14.78
CA LEU A 15 -35.24 -10.91 -15.92
C LEU A 15 -36.31 -9.88 -15.53
N SER A 16 -37.23 -10.23 -14.63
CA SER A 16 -38.22 -9.29 -14.09
C SER A 16 -37.54 -8.11 -13.40
N LEU A 17 -36.47 -8.36 -12.63
CA LEU A 17 -35.71 -7.31 -11.97
C LEU A 17 -35.02 -6.38 -12.98
N VAL A 18 -34.38 -6.94 -14.01
CA VAL A 18 -33.72 -6.17 -15.07
C VAL A 18 -34.73 -5.32 -15.85
N VAL A 19 -35.91 -5.87 -16.18
CA VAL A 19 -36.98 -5.13 -16.87
C VAL A 19 -37.52 -3.99 -16.01
N VAL A 20 -37.70 -4.21 -14.70
CA VAL A 20 -38.15 -3.15 -13.78
C VAL A 20 -37.11 -2.04 -13.64
N VAL A 21 -35.81 -2.39 -13.52
CA VAL A 21 -34.73 -1.41 -13.47
C VAL A 21 -34.68 -0.60 -14.78
N MET A 22 -34.68 -1.27 -15.94
CA MET A 22 -34.69 -0.62 -17.26
C MET A 22 -35.86 0.35 -17.46
N ALA A 23 -37.07 -0.07 -17.06
CA ALA A 23 -38.28 0.73 -17.21
C ALA A 23 -38.31 1.97 -16.29
N THR A 24 -37.55 1.95 -15.20
CA THR A 24 -37.56 3.03 -14.19
C THR A 24 -36.39 4.00 -14.34
N THR A 25 -35.25 3.57 -14.91
CA THR A 25 -34.04 4.41 -14.93
C THR A 25 -33.76 5.10 -16.26
N THR A 26 -34.23 4.58 -17.41
CA THR A 26 -33.88 5.12 -18.74
C THR A 26 -34.98 4.89 -19.78
N PRO A 27 -35.89 5.85 -20.03
CA PRO A 27 -37.02 5.67 -20.96
C PRO A 27 -36.61 5.44 -22.43
N CYS A 28 -35.36 5.70 -22.81
CA CYS A 28 -34.89 5.57 -24.20
C CYS A 28 -34.67 4.11 -24.67
N HIS A 29 -34.58 3.12 -23.76
CA HIS A 29 -34.19 1.74 -24.11
C HIS A 29 -35.34 0.73 -24.10
N ALA A 30 -36.54 1.13 -23.65
CA ALA A 30 -37.70 0.25 -23.57
C ALA A 30 -38.15 -0.31 -24.94
N HIS A 31 -37.78 0.35 -26.05
CA HIS A 31 -38.20 -0.03 -27.40
C HIS A 31 -37.42 -1.22 -28.01
N LYS A 32 -36.28 -1.62 -27.42
CA LYS A 32 -35.44 -2.73 -27.93
C LYS A 32 -35.83 -4.11 -27.38
N ILE A 33 -36.71 -4.18 -26.39
CA ILE A 33 -37.20 -5.44 -25.83
C ILE A 33 -38.24 -6.02 -26.80
N PRO A 34 -38.02 -7.19 -27.41
CA PRO A 34 -39.00 -7.77 -28.34
C PRO A 34 -40.32 -8.06 -27.60
N ASN A 35 -41.46 -7.70 -28.18
CA ASN A 35 -42.79 -7.99 -27.63
C ASN A 35 -43.10 -9.50 -27.48
N SER A 36 -42.23 -10.37 -28.00
CA SER A 36 -42.37 -11.84 -28.04
C SER A 36 -41.39 -12.59 -27.11
N PHE A 37 -41.18 -12.10 -25.89
CA PHE A 37 -40.28 -12.72 -24.91
C PHE A 37 -40.58 -14.21 -24.63
N GLY A 38 -41.81 -14.67 -24.86
CA GLY A 38 -42.23 -16.06 -24.68
C GLY A 38 -41.70 -17.06 -25.71
N MET A 39 -41.03 -16.62 -26.79
CA MET A 39 -40.57 -17.52 -27.87
C MET A 39 -39.05 -17.61 -28.04
N LEU A 40 -38.27 -16.92 -27.20
CA LEU A 40 -36.80 -16.96 -27.30
C LEU A 40 -36.25 -18.29 -26.78
N SER A 41 -35.38 -18.92 -27.58
CA SER A 41 -34.61 -20.07 -27.14
C SER A 41 -33.63 -19.68 -26.03
N ARG A 42 -33.19 -20.67 -25.23
CA ARG A 42 -32.22 -20.46 -24.15
C ARG A 42 -30.92 -19.78 -24.63
N LYS A 43 -30.51 -20.02 -25.87
CA LYS A 43 -29.30 -19.43 -26.46
C LYS A 43 -29.51 -17.95 -26.76
N GLU A 44 -30.65 -17.59 -27.33
CA GLU A 44 -31.02 -16.20 -27.64
C GLU A 44 -31.23 -15.38 -26.36
N MET A 45 -31.86 -15.97 -25.35
CA MET A 45 -32.06 -15.31 -24.05
C MET A 45 -30.73 -15.02 -23.34
N LYS A 46 -29.75 -15.94 -23.43
CA LYS A 46 -28.38 -15.71 -22.90
C LYS A 46 -27.63 -14.63 -23.69
N GLN A 47 -27.82 -14.56 -25.00
CA GLN A 47 -27.19 -13.57 -25.85
C GLN A 47 -27.76 -12.17 -25.56
N LEU A 48 -29.08 -12.04 -25.50
CA LEU A 48 -29.77 -10.79 -25.16
C LEU A 48 -29.36 -10.30 -23.77
N LEU A 49 -29.22 -11.19 -22.78
CA LEU A 49 -28.74 -10.82 -21.45
C LEU A 49 -27.30 -10.28 -21.47
N ARG A 50 -26.41 -10.83 -22.30
CA ARG A 50 -25.05 -10.32 -22.45
C ARG A 50 -25.03 -8.95 -23.10
N GLU A 51 -25.84 -8.74 -24.14
CA GLU A 51 -25.94 -7.46 -24.86
C GLU A 51 -26.50 -6.37 -23.95
N VAL A 52 -27.56 -6.68 -23.21
CA VAL A 52 -28.15 -5.78 -22.20
C VAL A 52 -27.15 -5.42 -21.10
N MET A 53 -26.44 -6.40 -20.55
CA MET A 53 -25.43 -6.16 -19.52
C MET A 53 -24.23 -5.35 -20.04
N PHE A 54 -23.92 -5.47 -21.34
CA PHE A 54 -22.88 -4.69 -22.00
C PHE A 54 -23.32 -3.23 -22.23
N GLU A 55 -24.54 -3.00 -22.74
CA GLU A 55 -25.08 -1.63 -22.92
C GLU A 55 -25.27 -0.90 -21.58
N LEU A 56 -25.77 -1.58 -20.54
CA LEU A 56 -25.90 -0.99 -19.20
C LEU A 56 -24.53 -0.67 -18.56
N SER A 57 -23.47 -1.39 -18.94
CA SER A 57 -22.10 -1.08 -18.54
C SER A 57 -21.59 0.21 -19.21
N ASP A 58 -21.96 0.47 -20.47
CA ASP A 58 -21.52 1.64 -21.21
C ASP A 58 -22.31 2.91 -20.82
N ASP A 59 -23.62 2.82 -20.57
CA ASP A 59 -24.45 3.98 -20.20
C ASP A 59 -24.27 4.45 -18.74
N MET A 60 -23.65 3.63 -17.89
CA MET A 60 -23.21 4.04 -16.55
C MET A 60 -21.87 4.83 -16.56
N ALA A 61 -21.34 5.17 -17.73
CA ALA A 61 -20.23 6.11 -17.90
C ALA A 61 -20.65 7.56 -17.59
N LEU A 62 -21.10 7.80 -16.34
CA LEU A 62 -21.00 9.10 -15.70
C LEU A 62 -19.54 9.55 -15.81
N ASP A 63 -19.36 10.84 -16.13
CA ASP A 63 -18.09 11.58 -16.24
C ASP A 63 -16.90 10.81 -15.63
N PRO A 64 -15.93 10.31 -16.43
CA PRO A 64 -14.95 9.34 -16.00
C PRO A 64 -13.94 10.04 -15.09
N THR A 65 -14.37 10.35 -13.86
CA THR A 65 -13.46 10.48 -12.75
C THR A 65 -12.66 9.17 -12.76
N PRO A 66 -11.34 9.24 -12.95
CA PRO A 66 -10.54 8.03 -13.05
C PRO A 66 -10.82 7.19 -11.82
N GLU A 67 -11.37 5.99 -12.03
CA GLU A 67 -11.77 5.09 -10.96
C GLU A 67 -10.57 4.87 -10.06
N LEU A 68 -10.62 5.49 -8.87
CA LEU A 68 -9.50 5.50 -7.95
C LEU A 68 -9.36 4.09 -7.40
N ILE A 69 -8.28 3.39 -7.76
CA ILE A 69 -8.00 2.09 -7.15
C ILE A 69 -7.83 2.29 -5.63
N PRO A 70 -8.65 1.66 -4.78
CA PRO A 70 -8.55 1.83 -3.35
C PRO A 70 -7.26 1.19 -2.84
N CYS A 71 -6.73 1.74 -1.75
CA CYS A 71 -5.59 1.18 -1.06
C CYS A 71 -5.91 -0.24 -0.56
N PRO A 72 -5.06 -1.23 -0.83
CA PRO A 72 -5.27 -2.59 -0.33
C PRO A 72 -5.17 -2.59 1.19
N SER A 73 -5.98 -3.42 1.84
CA SER A 73 -5.78 -3.70 3.26
C SER A 73 -4.50 -4.55 3.40
N PRO A 74 -3.56 -4.19 4.30
CA PRO A 74 -2.36 -4.98 4.49
C PRO A 74 -2.73 -6.39 4.97
N ARG A 75 -2.03 -7.41 4.49
CA ARG A 75 -2.16 -8.76 5.06
C ARG A 75 -1.65 -8.74 6.48
N LEU A 76 -2.52 -9.06 7.43
CA LEU A 76 -2.21 -9.08 8.85
C LEU A 76 -1.81 -10.50 9.30
N ARG A 77 -1.14 -10.59 10.44
CA ARG A 77 -0.97 -11.86 11.16
C ARG A 77 -2.33 -12.44 11.53
N THR A 78 -2.44 -13.76 11.60
CA THR A 78 -3.68 -14.40 12.03
C THR A 78 -3.86 -14.32 13.55
N ASP A 79 -5.11 -14.27 14.02
CA ASP A 79 -5.39 -14.26 15.46
C ASP A 79 -4.90 -15.52 16.17
N SER A 80 -4.82 -16.66 15.47
CA SER A 80 -4.27 -17.92 16.00
C SER A 80 -2.76 -17.84 16.25
N GLU A 81 -2.00 -17.30 15.30
CA GLU A 81 -0.56 -17.06 15.46
C GLU A 81 -0.29 -16.13 16.65
N ILE A 82 -1.06 -15.04 16.75
CA ILE A 82 -0.92 -14.09 17.86
C ILE A 82 -1.29 -14.74 19.19
N SER A 83 -2.40 -15.47 19.27
CA SER A 83 -2.81 -16.14 20.51
C SER A 83 -1.76 -17.16 20.99
N SER A 84 -1.19 -17.94 20.06
CA SER A 84 -0.10 -18.88 20.34
C SER A 84 1.15 -18.15 20.85
N PHE A 85 1.49 -17.02 20.24
CA PHE A 85 2.59 -16.17 20.67
C PHE A 85 2.37 -15.60 22.08
N ILE A 86 1.19 -15.04 22.37
CA ILE A 86 0.86 -14.53 23.71
C ILE A 86 0.95 -15.64 24.76
N SER A 87 0.50 -16.85 24.41
CA SER A 87 0.59 -18.02 25.31
C SER A 87 2.05 -18.38 25.60
N SER A 88 2.91 -18.34 24.57
CA SER A 88 4.35 -18.50 24.72
C SER A 88 4.95 -17.42 25.62
N LEU A 89 4.63 -16.14 25.40
CA LEU A 89 5.07 -15.04 26.26
C LEU A 89 4.66 -15.23 27.72
N ASN A 90 3.44 -15.67 27.99
CA ASN A 90 2.94 -15.87 29.36
C ASN A 90 3.61 -17.06 30.07
N SER A 91 4.15 -18.03 29.32
CA SER A 91 4.90 -19.15 29.89
C SER A 91 6.31 -18.76 30.35
N LEU A 92 6.85 -17.65 29.86
CA LEU A 92 8.19 -17.16 30.18
C LEU A 92 8.20 -16.38 31.49
N LYS A 93 9.15 -16.71 32.36
CA LYS A 93 9.27 -16.12 33.71
C LYS A 93 9.92 -14.74 33.70
N THR A 94 10.95 -14.55 32.88
CA THR A 94 11.75 -13.31 32.88
C THR A 94 11.36 -12.39 31.74
N MET A 95 11.56 -11.08 31.94
CA MET A 95 11.36 -10.11 30.87
C MET A 95 12.37 -10.27 29.73
N SER A 96 13.62 -10.65 30.04
CA SER A 96 14.65 -10.88 29.03
C SER A 96 14.19 -11.96 28.04
N ASP A 97 13.66 -13.08 28.54
CA ASP A 97 13.18 -14.17 27.69
C ASP A 97 11.99 -13.72 26.83
N LYS A 98 11.06 -12.95 27.42
CA LYS A 98 9.93 -12.38 26.68
C LYS A 98 10.39 -11.45 25.56
N PHE A 99 11.42 -10.64 25.78
CA PHE A 99 12.02 -9.80 24.73
C PHE A 99 12.67 -10.64 23.64
N THR A 100 13.48 -11.63 23.99
CA THR A 100 14.10 -12.52 22.99
C THR A 100 13.05 -13.24 22.16
N GLN A 101 11.96 -13.70 22.79
CA GLN A 101 10.85 -14.36 22.08
C GLN A 101 10.07 -13.38 21.20
N PHE A 102 9.90 -12.13 21.65
CA PHE A 102 9.31 -11.06 20.85
C PHE A 102 10.18 -10.72 19.65
N GLU A 103 11.48 -10.46 19.83
CA GLU A 103 12.44 -10.21 18.75
C GLU A 103 12.43 -11.35 17.72
N LYS A 104 12.41 -12.60 18.19
CA LYS A 104 12.28 -13.78 17.33
C LYS A 104 11.02 -13.72 16.45
N LEU A 105 9.86 -13.35 17.00
CA LEU A 105 8.63 -13.19 16.24
C LEU A 105 8.73 -12.05 15.20
N MET A 106 9.37 -10.94 15.59
CA MET A 106 9.57 -9.78 14.73
C MET A 106 10.50 -10.09 13.56
N SER A 107 11.53 -10.90 13.80
CA SER A 107 12.46 -11.35 12.75
C SER A 107 11.91 -12.49 11.90
N SER A 108 10.97 -13.30 12.42
CA SER A 108 10.45 -14.47 11.69
C SER A 108 9.31 -14.17 10.73
N SER A 109 8.69 -12.99 10.80
CA SER A 109 7.59 -12.63 9.90
C SER A 109 7.53 -11.14 9.66
N VAL A 110 7.36 -10.81 8.37
CA VAL A 110 7.22 -9.45 7.85
C VAL A 110 5.79 -8.91 7.94
N LEU A 111 4.83 -9.75 8.35
CA LEU A 111 3.43 -9.35 8.44
C LEU A 111 3.22 -8.38 9.62
N PRO A 112 2.55 -7.24 9.39
CA PRO A 112 2.19 -6.32 10.46
C PRO A 112 1.14 -6.91 11.40
N PHE A 113 1.05 -6.32 12.58
CA PHE A 113 -0.03 -6.59 13.53
C PHE A 113 -1.24 -5.72 13.20
N SER A 114 -2.45 -6.25 13.44
CA SER A 114 -3.64 -5.42 13.58
C SER A 114 -3.55 -4.54 14.82
N THR A 115 -4.38 -3.50 14.90
CA THR A 115 -4.49 -2.66 16.11
C THR A 115 -4.80 -3.49 17.34
N LYS A 116 -5.80 -4.38 17.24
CA LYS A 116 -6.20 -5.28 18.33
C LYS A 116 -5.04 -6.18 18.76
N GLN A 117 -4.34 -6.77 17.80
CA GLN A 117 -3.18 -7.63 18.06
C GLN A 117 -2.03 -6.85 18.71
N THR A 118 -1.76 -5.62 18.24
CA THR A 118 -0.73 -4.75 18.82
C THR A 118 -1.06 -4.43 20.27
N VAL A 119 -2.30 -4.03 20.57
CA VAL A 119 -2.75 -3.78 21.94
C VAL A 119 -2.60 -5.02 22.81
N LEU A 120 -2.96 -6.21 22.31
CA LEU A 120 -2.77 -7.47 23.03
C LEU A 120 -1.29 -7.73 23.36
N VAL A 121 -0.40 -7.63 22.37
CA VAL A 121 1.05 -7.85 22.55
C VAL A 121 1.65 -6.84 23.53
N VAL A 122 1.32 -5.56 23.38
CA VAL A 122 1.81 -4.48 24.27
C VAL A 122 1.30 -4.64 25.70
N ASN A 123 0.05 -5.05 25.89
CA ASN A 123 -0.51 -5.31 27.22
C ASN A 123 0.12 -6.54 27.90
N THR A 124 0.50 -7.56 27.13
CA THR A 124 1.19 -8.75 27.65
C THR A 124 2.63 -8.45 28.10
N LEU A 125 3.32 -7.48 27.49
CA LEU A 125 4.74 -7.21 27.72
C LEU A 125 5.06 -6.25 28.89
N MET A 126 4.17 -6.16 29.90
CA MET A 126 4.28 -5.36 31.15
C MET A 126 4.43 -3.83 31.01
N LYS A 127 3.74 -3.07 31.88
CA LYS A 127 3.68 -1.60 31.89
C LYS A 127 5.04 -0.88 31.85
N GLN A 128 6.06 -1.41 32.54
CA GLN A 128 7.35 -0.71 32.68
C GLN A 128 8.19 -0.69 31.38
N VAL A 129 7.94 -1.63 30.47
CA VAL A 129 8.66 -1.70 29.19
C VAL A 129 7.79 -1.34 27.99
N GLN A 130 6.50 -1.04 28.23
CA GLN A 130 5.56 -0.58 27.20
C GLN A 130 6.11 0.60 26.40
N LYS A 131 6.83 1.53 27.03
CA LYS A 131 7.38 2.71 26.33
C LYS A 131 8.44 2.37 25.29
N TYR A 132 9.48 1.64 25.70
CA TYR A 132 10.56 1.22 24.80
C TYR A 132 10.02 0.31 23.70
N LEU A 133 9.21 -0.68 24.11
CA LEU A 133 8.64 -1.65 23.20
C LEU A 133 7.70 -0.97 22.19
N THR A 134 6.83 -0.06 22.63
CA THR A 134 5.92 0.67 21.75
C THR A 134 6.69 1.38 20.66
N LEU A 135 7.72 2.17 21.01
CA LEU A 135 8.55 2.87 20.03
C LEU A 135 9.24 1.92 19.05
N THR A 136 9.79 0.81 19.53
CA THR A 136 10.36 -0.22 18.65
C THR A 136 9.30 -0.92 17.80
N MET A 137 8.03 -0.99 18.23
CA MET A 137 6.95 -1.61 17.48
C MET A 137 6.30 -0.69 16.46
N LEU A 138 6.36 0.64 16.65
CA LEU A 138 5.60 1.59 15.83
C LEU A 138 5.83 1.40 14.32
N HIS A 139 7.08 1.15 13.92
CA HIS A 139 7.43 0.96 12.52
C HIS A 139 6.95 -0.38 11.92
N LYS A 140 6.43 -1.29 12.76
CA LYS A 140 5.85 -2.59 12.37
C LYS A 140 4.33 -2.66 12.62
N ILE A 141 3.75 -1.57 13.15
CA ILE A 141 2.29 -1.39 13.14
C ILE A 141 1.91 -1.07 11.69
N GLY A 142 0.90 -1.78 11.19
CA GLY A 142 0.36 -1.52 9.86
C GLY A 142 -0.27 -0.13 9.74
N ASP A 143 -0.95 0.07 8.63
CA ASP A 143 -1.78 1.25 8.43
C ASP A 143 -2.92 1.26 9.46
N LEU A 144 -3.07 2.37 10.17
CA LEU A 144 -4.09 2.60 11.20
C LEU A 144 -5.21 3.49 10.65
N LYS A 145 -6.43 3.25 11.12
CA LYS A 145 -7.50 4.27 11.09
C LYS A 145 -7.42 5.16 12.32
N SER A 146 -8.05 6.32 12.25
CA SER A 146 -8.03 7.29 13.34
C SER A 146 -8.60 6.73 14.64
N ALA A 147 -9.69 5.95 14.56
CA ALA A 147 -10.29 5.27 15.71
C ALA A 147 -9.32 4.27 16.35
N ASP A 148 -8.60 3.50 15.52
CA ASP A 148 -7.61 2.53 15.96
C ASP A 148 -6.41 3.19 16.63
N ALA A 149 -5.92 4.30 16.07
CA ALA A 149 -4.83 5.07 16.66
C ALA A 149 -5.22 5.63 18.03
N ILE A 150 -6.44 6.16 18.18
CA ILE A 150 -6.97 6.63 19.48
C ILE A 150 -7.00 5.49 20.50
N LEU A 151 -7.56 4.34 20.11
CA LEU A 151 -7.65 3.16 20.97
C LEU A 151 -6.26 2.68 21.38
N PHE A 152 -5.33 2.57 20.43
CA PHE A 152 -3.97 2.14 20.69
C PHE A 152 -3.27 3.06 21.69
N ILE A 153 -3.24 4.38 21.42
CA ILE A 153 -2.52 5.34 22.26
C ILE A 153 -3.07 5.38 23.69
N LYS A 154 -4.40 5.31 23.87
CA LYS A 154 -5.02 5.23 25.20
C LYS A 154 -4.64 3.97 25.98
N ASN A 155 -4.53 2.83 25.30
CA ASN A 155 -4.10 1.59 25.95
C ASN A 155 -2.61 1.63 26.35
N VAL A 156 -1.79 2.40 25.64
CA VAL A 156 -0.36 2.51 25.94
C VAL A 156 -0.09 3.44 27.12
N THR A 157 -0.75 4.60 27.18
CA THR A 157 -0.47 5.59 28.23
C THR A 157 -1.66 6.51 28.50
N GLU A 158 -1.84 6.89 29.77
CA GLU A 158 -2.77 7.94 30.18
C GLU A 158 -2.12 9.32 30.26
N ASN A 159 -0.79 9.40 30.24
CA ASN A 159 -0.06 10.66 30.36
C ASN A 159 -0.19 11.49 29.07
N ALA A 160 -0.70 12.71 29.17
CA ALA A 160 -0.96 13.57 28.01
C ALA A 160 0.29 13.89 27.17
N SER A 161 1.45 14.09 27.82
CA SER A 161 2.72 14.34 27.12
C SER A 161 3.19 13.11 26.34
N GLU A 162 2.99 11.91 26.89
CA GLU A 162 3.33 10.67 26.21
C GLU A 162 2.35 10.35 25.07
N LYS A 163 1.05 10.62 25.23
CA LYS A 163 0.06 10.55 24.14
C LYS A 163 0.52 11.40 22.96
N MET A 164 0.98 12.63 23.21
CA MET A 164 1.48 13.53 22.18
C MET A 164 2.73 12.98 21.47
N ALA A 165 3.68 12.40 22.21
CA ALA A 165 4.87 11.79 21.61
C ALA A 165 4.50 10.59 20.71
N LEU A 166 3.53 9.78 21.13
CA LEU A 166 3.02 8.67 20.32
C LEU A 166 2.28 9.16 19.08
N VAL A 167 1.48 10.22 19.17
CA VAL A 167 0.86 10.85 17.99
C VAL A 167 1.93 11.26 16.98
N ASP A 168 2.98 11.96 17.42
CA ASP A 168 4.02 12.41 16.51
C ASP A 168 4.74 11.25 15.81
N ALA A 169 4.93 10.14 16.53
CA ALA A 169 5.56 8.94 16.00
C ALA A 169 4.63 8.10 15.10
N LEU A 170 3.31 8.11 15.35
CA LEU A 170 2.31 7.33 14.61
C LEU A 170 1.67 8.07 13.45
N LYS A 171 1.79 9.39 13.37
CA LYS A 171 1.02 10.22 12.42
C LYS A 171 1.13 9.76 10.95
N ASN A 172 2.25 9.13 10.59
CA ASN A 172 2.50 8.60 9.25
C ASN A 172 1.88 7.21 9.00
N ASN A 173 1.43 6.52 10.04
CA ASN A 173 0.71 5.25 9.93
C ASN A 173 -0.80 5.47 9.85
N ILE A 174 -1.31 6.67 10.17
CA ILE A 174 -2.76 6.94 10.20
C ILE A 174 -3.25 7.36 8.82
N THR A 175 -3.97 6.46 8.14
CA THR A 175 -4.34 6.61 6.72
C THR A 175 -5.41 7.66 6.45
N ASP A 176 -6.27 7.94 7.42
CA ASP A 176 -7.40 8.86 7.32
C ASP A 176 -7.20 10.15 8.15
N VAL A 177 -5.94 10.43 8.51
CA VAL A 177 -5.53 11.50 9.43
C VAL A 177 -5.94 12.89 8.98
N ILE A 178 -5.92 13.16 7.67
CA ILE A 178 -6.25 14.49 7.12
C ILE A 178 -7.71 14.85 7.41
N ALA A 179 -8.62 13.89 7.20
CA ALA A 179 -10.05 14.07 7.43
C ALA A 179 -10.42 14.01 8.92
N ASN A 180 -9.59 13.40 9.76
CA ASN A 180 -9.95 13.02 11.13
C ASN A 180 -9.03 13.58 12.22
N LYS A 181 -8.17 14.55 11.92
CA LYS A 181 -7.24 15.15 12.90
C LYS A 181 -7.94 15.67 14.17
N GLU A 182 -9.13 16.25 14.03
CA GLU A 182 -9.91 16.73 15.19
C GLU A 182 -10.50 15.57 15.99
N VAL A 183 -10.97 14.52 15.30
CA VAL A 183 -11.46 13.29 15.94
C VAL A 183 -10.34 12.65 16.77
N ILE A 184 -9.11 12.58 16.24
CA ILE A 184 -7.94 12.09 16.96
C ILE A 184 -7.66 12.95 18.20
N ALA A 185 -7.57 14.27 18.02
CA ALA A 185 -7.26 15.19 19.12
C ALA A 185 -8.32 15.14 20.24
N ASN A 186 -9.61 15.20 19.87
CA ASN A 186 -10.74 15.07 20.81
C ASN A 186 -10.79 13.70 21.47
N GLY A 187 -10.47 12.66 20.70
CA GLY A 187 -10.45 11.29 21.19
C GLY A 187 -9.40 11.09 22.26
N LEU A 188 -8.22 11.69 22.12
CA LEU A 188 -7.08 11.52 23.04
C LEU A 188 -7.12 12.44 24.26
N PHE A 189 -7.63 13.66 24.11
CA PHE A 189 -7.56 14.74 25.10
C PHE A 189 -8.96 15.29 25.36
N SER A 190 -9.56 14.89 26.48
CA SER A 190 -10.96 15.21 26.80
C SER A 190 -11.12 16.29 27.87
N SER A 191 -10.09 16.52 28.70
CA SER A 191 -10.17 17.48 29.80
C SER A 191 -9.79 18.90 29.35
N SER A 192 -10.37 19.91 30.01
CA SER A 192 -10.00 21.32 29.75
C SER A 192 -8.53 21.61 30.04
N SER A 193 -7.95 20.92 31.02
CA SER A 193 -6.52 20.98 31.35
C SER A 193 -5.61 20.39 30.25
N GLU A 194 -6.15 19.65 29.28
CA GLU A 194 -5.39 19.10 28.15
C GLU A 194 -5.55 19.89 26.85
N SER A 195 -6.22 21.05 26.89
CA SER A 195 -6.44 21.93 25.73
C SER A 195 -5.16 22.25 24.94
N TYR A 196 -4.03 22.44 25.63
CA TYR A 196 -2.71 22.61 25.01
C TYR A 196 -2.30 21.41 24.13
N TYR A 197 -2.40 20.18 24.65
CA TYR A 197 -2.03 18.97 23.93
C TYR A 197 -2.98 18.69 22.75
N LYS A 198 -4.26 18.98 22.94
CA LYS A 198 -5.27 18.92 21.89
C LYS A 198 -4.91 19.82 20.71
N GLN A 199 -4.59 21.09 20.97
CA GLN A 199 -4.22 22.03 19.92
C GLN A 199 -2.91 21.64 19.23
N ASN A 200 -1.90 21.25 20.01
CA ASN A 200 -0.63 20.77 19.46
C ASN A 200 -0.81 19.53 18.58
N THR A 201 -1.67 18.60 18.96
CA THR A 201 -2.02 17.42 18.15
C THR A 201 -2.58 17.84 16.81
N ILE A 202 -3.56 18.75 16.78
CA ILE A 202 -4.12 19.28 15.53
C ILE A 202 -3.04 19.95 14.69
N THR A 203 -2.14 20.73 15.30
CA THR A 203 -1.03 21.37 14.59
C THR A 203 -0.06 20.36 13.99
N VAL A 204 0.33 19.32 14.73
CA VAL A 204 1.23 18.26 14.24
C VAL A 204 0.59 17.50 13.09
N LEU A 205 -0.67 17.10 13.23
CA LEU A 205 -1.40 16.36 12.19
C LEU A 205 -1.72 17.24 10.96
N SER A 206 -1.92 18.54 11.14
CA SER A 206 -2.16 19.47 10.02
C SER A 206 -0.92 19.71 9.15
N LYS A 207 0.28 19.36 9.62
CA LYS A 207 1.50 19.40 8.79
C LYS A 207 1.53 18.28 7.75
N LEU A 208 0.65 17.29 7.86
CA LEU A 208 0.48 16.24 6.87
C LEU A 208 -0.33 16.80 5.70
N THR A 209 0.36 17.19 4.63
CA THR A 209 -0.28 17.77 3.44
C THR A 209 -0.80 16.70 2.49
N SER A 210 -0.24 15.49 2.57
CA SER A 210 -0.73 14.34 1.84
C SER A 210 -0.15 13.04 2.38
N HIS A 211 -0.92 11.97 2.27
CA HIS A 211 -0.49 10.61 2.56
C HIS A 211 -0.94 9.72 1.41
N ASP A 212 0.03 9.18 0.67
CA ASP A 212 -0.23 8.12 -0.29
C ASP A 212 -0.09 6.76 0.43
N CYS A 213 -0.98 5.82 0.22
CA CYS A 213 -0.90 4.54 0.95
C CYS A 213 0.22 3.62 0.45
N VAL A 214 0.82 3.89 -0.71
CA VAL A 214 1.96 3.14 -1.25
C VAL A 214 3.26 3.78 -0.79
N PHE A 215 3.43 5.08 -1.06
CA PHE A 215 4.69 5.79 -0.82
C PHE A 215 4.72 6.59 0.50
N GLY A 216 3.60 6.68 1.20
CA GLY A 216 3.48 7.45 2.43
C GLY A 216 3.55 8.96 2.17
N GLN A 217 4.15 9.68 3.12
CA GLN A 217 4.46 11.10 2.96
C GLN A 217 5.92 11.26 2.52
N ILE A 218 6.15 11.98 1.42
CA ILE A 218 7.50 12.35 0.97
C ILE A 218 7.91 13.66 1.66
N SER A 219 8.77 13.56 2.66
CA SER A 219 9.25 14.71 3.45
C SER A 219 10.65 15.19 3.07
N THR A 220 11.35 14.44 2.21
CA THR A 220 12.74 14.69 1.81
C THR A 220 12.86 15.71 0.69
N ASP A 221 14.00 16.39 0.61
CA ASP A 221 14.25 17.39 -0.44
C ASP A 221 14.48 16.75 -1.80
N ARG A 222 15.12 15.57 -1.83
CA ARG A 222 15.39 14.80 -3.05
C ARG A 222 14.87 13.37 -2.90
N VAL A 223 14.07 12.94 -3.87
CA VAL A 223 13.46 11.60 -3.88
C VAL A 223 13.68 10.88 -5.22
N VAL A 224 14.08 9.61 -5.18
CA VAL A 224 14.13 8.74 -6.36
C VAL A 224 13.13 7.62 -6.20
N PHE A 225 12.28 7.41 -7.21
CA PHE A 225 11.40 6.26 -7.28
C PHE A 225 12.03 5.21 -8.20
N VAL A 226 12.42 4.06 -7.66
CA VAL A 226 13.03 2.93 -8.37
C VAL A 226 11.96 1.85 -8.53
N LEU A 227 11.45 1.71 -9.74
CA LEU A 227 10.19 1.02 -10.01
C LEU A 227 10.39 -0.19 -10.91
N ASP A 228 9.95 -1.35 -10.44
CA ASP A 228 9.90 -2.56 -11.23
C ASP A 228 8.86 -2.43 -12.34
N VAL A 229 9.27 -2.71 -13.56
CA VAL A 229 8.41 -2.81 -14.75
C VAL A 229 8.61 -4.14 -15.46
N SER A 230 9.01 -5.18 -14.73
CA SER A 230 9.07 -6.55 -15.21
C SER A 230 7.68 -7.10 -15.59
N PRO A 231 7.58 -8.17 -16.39
CA PRO A 231 6.30 -8.69 -16.86
C PRO A 231 5.31 -9.08 -15.76
N SER A 232 5.78 -9.47 -14.56
CA SER A 232 4.88 -9.79 -13.44
C SER A 232 4.04 -8.58 -12.98
N MET A 233 4.48 -7.37 -13.28
CA MET A 233 3.75 -6.14 -12.97
C MET A 233 2.49 -5.95 -13.82
N ASP A 234 2.36 -6.64 -14.96
CA ASP A 234 1.13 -6.67 -15.75
C ASP A 234 0.06 -7.62 -15.17
N ASN A 235 0.42 -8.41 -14.15
CA ASN A 235 -0.55 -9.23 -13.46
C ASN A 235 -1.62 -8.35 -12.82
N LYS A 236 -2.87 -8.82 -12.91
CA LYS A 236 -4.01 -8.14 -12.31
C LYS A 236 -3.86 -8.06 -10.78
N ILE A 237 -4.54 -7.12 -10.13
CA ILE A 237 -4.53 -7.01 -8.64
C ILE A 237 -5.62 -7.84 -7.95
N ALA A 238 -6.71 -8.19 -8.65
CA ALA A 238 -7.81 -9.06 -8.16
C ALA A 238 -8.44 -9.85 -9.33
N ARG A 239 -9.08 -10.99 -9.04
CA ARG A 239 -9.61 -11.94 -10.06
C ARG A 239 -10.46 -11.28 -11.15
N TYR A 240 -11.25 -10.28 -10.78
CA TYR A 240 -12.14 -9.54 -11.68
C TYR A 240 -11.72 -8.08 -11.89
N SER A 241 -10.54 -7.69 -11.40
CA SER A 241 -10.02 -6.35 -11.63
C SER A 241 -9.60 -6.18 -13.08
N LYS A 242 -9.87 -4.99 -13.63
CA LYS A 242 -9.27 -4.53 -14.89
C LYS A 242 -7.88 -3.94 -14.72
N PHE A 243 -7.47 -3.67 -13.47
CA PHE A 243 -6.20 -3.03 -13.13
C PHE A 243 -5.11 -4.07 -12.87
N SER A 244 -3.94 -3.81 -13.47
CA SER A 244 -2.68 -4.49 -13.17
C SER A 244 -1.98 -3.88 -11.94
N ARG A 245 -0.95 -4.56 -11.42
CA ARG A 245 -0.05 -4.00 -10.40
C ARG A 245 0.65 -2.74 -10.93
N LEU A 246 0.99 -2.72 -12.22
CA LEU A 246 1.57 -1.56 -12.87
C LEU A 246 0.58 -0.39 -12.94
N ASP A 247 -0.71 -0.62 -13.22
CA ASP A 247 -1.73 0.43 -13.21
C ASP A 247 -1.90 1.03 -11.82
N PHE A 248 -1.95 0.15 -10.81
CA PHE A 248 -1.96 0.56 -9.41
C PHE A 248 -0.74 1.42 -9.05
N LEU A 249 0.47 0.96 -9.40
CA LEU A 249 1.71 1.70 -9.19
C LEU A 249 1.66 3.08 -9.87
N LYS A 250 1.27 3.14 -11.14
CA LYS A 250 1.18 4.40 -11.92
C LYS A 250 0.26 5.40 -11.23
N GLN A 251 -0.94 4.97 -10.84
CA GLN A 251 -1.91 5.85 -10.20
C GLN A 251 -1.35 6.46 -8.91
N HIS A 252 -0.78 5.64 -8.02
CA HIS A 252 -0.22 6.10 -6.75
C HIS A 252 1.05 6.94 -6.92
N LEU A 253 1.88 6.62 -7.91
CA LEU A 253 3.07 7.41 -8.25
C LEU A 253 2.67 8.81 -8.75
N ILE A 254 1.70 8.88 -9.66
CA ILE A 254 1.18 10.15 -10.21
C ILE A 254 0.64 11.03 -9.09
N GLU A 255 -0.19 10.46 -8.21
CA GLU A 255 -0.75 11.20 -7.09
C GLU A 255 0.36 11.67 -6.14
N THR A 256 1.32 10.81 -5.81
CA THR A 256 2.47 11.17 -4.97
C THR A 256 3.29 12.32 -5.57
N ILE A 257 3.59 12.27 -6.88
CA ILE A 257 4.38 13.30 -7.56
C ILE A 257 3.64 14.64 -7.61
N LYS A 258 2.33 14.64 -7.89
CA LYS A 258 1.49 15.86 -7.86
C LYS A 258 1.49 16.56 -6.50
N LYS A 259 1.76 15.81 -5.43
CA LYS A 259 1.77 16.29 -4.05
C LYS A 259 3.15 16.75 -3.57
N LEU A 260 4.21 16.56 -4.38
CA LEU A 260 5.53 17.10 -4.08
C LEU A 260 5.50 18.63 -4.09
N LYS A 261 6.24 19.24 -3.18
CA LYS A 261 6.40 20.69 -3.10
C LYS A 261 7.34 21.17 -4.21
N PRO A 262 7.16 22.38 -4.77
CA PRO A 262 8.00 22.87 -5.87
C PRO A 262 9.51 22.89 -5.61
N GLN A 263 9.93 23.02 -4.35
CA GLN A 263 11.34 22.96 -3.94
C GLN A 263 11.90 21.54 -3.82
N GLN A 264 11.04 20.52 -3.72
CA GLN A 264 11.49 19.13 -3.75
C GLN A 264 11.89 18.77 -5.17
N SER A 265 12.89 17.89 -5.32
CA SER A 265 13.34 17.39 -6.61
C SER A 265 13.17 15.88 -6.68
N PHE A 266 12.85 15.38 -7.86
CA PHE A 266 12.64 13.96 -8.06
C PHE A 266 13.19 13.45 -9.39
N ASP A 267 13.35 12.13 -9.46
CA ASP A 267 13.42 11.39 -10.72
C ASP A 267 12.78 10.00 -10.51
N VAL A 268 12.50 9.32 -11.61
CA VAL A 268 11.95 7.97 -11.63
C VAL A 268 12.86 7.08 -12.45
N VAL A 269 13.32 6.01 -11.83
CA VAL A 269 14.10 4.93 -12.45
C VAL A 269 13.15 3.76 -12.68
N LEU A 270 13.06 3.31 -13.93
CA LEU A 270 12.35 2.08 -14.28
C LEU A 270 13.38 0.98 -14.50
N PHE A 271 13.18 -0.17 -13.85
CA PHE A 271 14.07 -1.31 -14.01
C PHE A 271 13.30 -2.58 -14.38
N CYS A 272 13.93 -3.38 -15.24
CA CYS A 272 13.58 -4.76 -15.52
C CYS A 272 14.87 -5.51 -15.86
N GLU A 273 15.07 -6.03 -17.08
CA GLU A 273 16.40 -6.49 -17.53
C GLU A 273 17.36 -5.30 -17.70
N ASN A 274 16.86 -4.22 -18.31
CA ASN A 274 17.54 -2.96 -18.52
C ASN A 274 16.99 -1.89 -17.56
N VAL A 275 17.71 -0.77 -17.44
CA VAL A 275 17.32 0.35 -16.58
C VAL A 275 17.22 1.62 -17.40
N SER A 276 16.20 2.43 -17.10
CA SER A 276 16.01 3.74 -17.71
C SER A 276 15.59 4.76 -16.65
N THR A 277 15.89 6.03 -16.88
CA THR A 277 15.49 7.14 -16.02
C THR A 277 14.54 8.06 -16.76
N LYS A 278 13.58 8.68 -16.07
CA LYS A 278 12.66 9.63 -16.72
C LYS A 278 13.34 10.94 -17.05
N PHE A 279 14.16 11.50 -16.17
CA PHE A 279 14.90 12.73 -16.43
C PHE A 279 16.41 12.52 -16.54
N GLY A 280 16.97 11.49 -15.88
CA GLY A 280 18.41 11.25 -15.80
C GLY A 280 19.13 12.18 -14.83
N LYS A 281 18.37 12.96 -14.05
CA LYS A 281 18.83 13.92 -13.06
C LYS A 281 17.66 14.33 -12.17
N PHE A 282 17.97 14.78 -10.96
CA PHE A 282 16.98 15.42 -10.11
C PHE A 282 16.39 16.64 -10.80
N THR A 283 15.06 16.63 -10.89
CA THR A 283 14.29 17.69 -11.53
C THR A 283 13.33 18.28 -10.49
N PRO A 284 13.30 19.61 -10.28
CA PRO A 284 12.39 20.24 -9.33
C PRO A 284 10.93 19.92 -9.66
N ALA A 285 10.10 19.69 -8.64
CA ALA A 285 8.68 19.37 -8.79
C ALA A 285 7.81 20.60 -9.10
N THR A 286 8.22 21.39 -10.10
CA THR A 286 7.38 22.48 -10.63
C THR A 286 6.18 21.90 -11.39
N PRO A 287 5.07 22.64 -11.51
CA PRO A 287 3.91 22.18 -12.28
C PRO A 287 4.28 21.73 -13.71
N GLN A 288 5.19 22.44 -14.37
CA GLN A 288 5.65 22.13 -15.73
C GLN A 288 6.45 20.81 -15.79
N ASN A 289 7.33 20.57 -14.81
CA ASN A 289 8.11 19.33 -14.78
C ASN A 289 7.25 18.13 -14.39
N ILE A 290 6.23 18.34 -13.54
CA ILE A 290 5.23 17.32 -13.24
C ILE A 290 4.45 16.98 -14.52
N GLU A 291 3.95 17.97 -15.26
CA GLU A 291 3.26 17.73 -16.53
C GLU A 291 4.16 17.00 -17.55
N GLN A 292 5.43 17.39 -17.64
CA GLN A 292 6.42 16.69 -18.46
C GLN A 292 6.66 15.25 -18.00
N PHE A 293 6.59 14.97 -16.71
CA PHE A 293 6.67 13.61 -16.20
C PHE A 293 5.42 12.80 -16.59
N LEU A 294 4.23 13.39 -16.41
CA LEU A 294 2.95 12.73 -16.69
C LEU A 294 2.76 12.35 -18.17
N SER A 295 3.44 13.03 -19.09
CA SER A 295 3.42 12.67 -20.52
C SER A 295 4.32 11.48 -20.89
N LYS A 296 5.15 10.98 -19.97
CA LYS A 296 6.08 9.87 -20.23
C LYS A 296 5.42 8.52 -19.93
N GLU A 297 5.43 7.62 -20.91
CA GLU A 297 4.89 6.26 -20.75
C GLU A 297 5.70 5.45 -19.71
N ILE A 298 5.01 4.78 -18.78
CA ILE A 298 5.57 3.73 -17.93
C ILE A 298 4.98 2.41 -18.44
N THR A 299 5.81 1.45 -18.81
CA THR A 299 5.36 0.23 -19.50
C THR A 299 6.31 -0.92 -19.26
N THR A 300 5.80 -2.15 -19.36
CA THR A 300 6.55 -3.41 -19.29
C THR A 300 7.13 -3.84 -20.65
N LYS A 301 6.80 -3.12 -21.73
CA LYS A 301 7.23 -3.49 -23.09
C LYS A 301 8.76 -3.60 -23.17
N GLY A 302 9.22 -4.74 -23.71
CA GLY A 302 10.66 -5.02 -23.88
C GLY A 302 11.36 -5.55 -22.62
N CYS A 303 10.61 -5.90 -21.58
CA CYS A 303 11.14 -6.47 -20.34
C CYS A 303 10.94 -7.99 -20.28
N SER A 304 11.91 -8.69 -19.70
CA SER A 304 11.91 -10.16 -19.53
C SER A 304 12.31 -10.63 -18.12
N ALA A 305 12.90 -9.73 -17.33
CA ALA A 305 13.57 -10.06 -16.07
C ALA A 305 13.46 -8.89 -15.06
N THR A 306 13.96 -9.13 -13.85
CA THR A 306 13.94 -8.20 -12.71
C THR A 306 15.37 -8.01 -12.19
N ASN A 307 15.96 -6.84 -12.45
CA ASN A 307 17.34 -6.48 -12.07
C ASN A 307 17.35 -5.37 -11.00
N ILE A 308 17.09 -5.76 -9.75
CA ILE A 308 17.06 -4.83 -8.61
C ILE A 308 18.42 -4.15 -8.40
N GLU A 309 19.54 -4.87 -8.59
CA GLU A 309 20.88 -4.29 -8.48
C GLU A 309 21.05 -3.08 -9.40
N ALA A 310 20.74 -3.24 -10.68
CA ALA A 310 20.91 -2.18 -11.65
C ALA A 310 19.97 -0.99 -11.37
N GLY A 311 18.73 -1.27 -10.95
CA GLY A 311 17.78 -0.25 -10.52
C GLY A 311 18.31 0.59 -9.34
N LEU A 312 18.83 -0.09 -8.30
CA LEU A 312 19.44 0.57 -7.15
C LEU A 312 20.65 1.42 -7.56
N ARG A 313 21.62 0.85 -8.27
CA ARG A 313 22.82 1.59 -8.69
C ARG A 313 22.46 2.83 -9.50
N THR A 314 21.59 2.68 -10.49
CA THR A 314 21.15 3.80 -11.34
C THR A 314 20.43 4.88 -10.54
N GLY A 315 19.57 4.49 -9.59
CA GLY A 315 18.91 5.46 -8.70
C GLY A 315 19.89 6.24 -7.84
N PHE A 316 20.95 5.59 -7.37
CA PHE A 316 21.97 6.26 -6.55
C PHE A 316 22.99 7.06 -7.36
N ASP A 317 23.25 6.69 -8.62
CA ASP A 317 24.10 7.47 -9.53
C ASP A 317 23.52 8.87 -9.80
N LEU A 318 22.20 9.06 -9.64
CA LEU A 318 21.57 10.39 -9.69
C LEU A 318 22.11 11.32 -8.59
N PHE A 319 22.44 10.80 -7.39
CA PHE A 319 23.03 11.61 -6.32
C PHE A 319 24.50 11.95 -6.59
N LYS A 320 25.22 11.11 -7.33
CA LYS A 320 26.64 11.34 -7.69
C LYS A 320 26.80 12.54 -8.62
N ASN A 321 25.85 12.72 -9.54
CA ASN A 321 25.91 13.75 -10.57
C ASN A 321 25.58 15.16 -10.04
N GLU A 322 25.20 15.30 -8.76
CA GLU A 322 25.04 16.59 -8.12
C GLU A 322 26.36 17.08 -7.51
N THR A 323 27.06 17.94 -8.25
CA THR A 323 28.36 18.54 -7.88
C THR A 323 28.30 19.46 -6.66
N LYS A 324 27.09 19.80 -6.19
CA LYS A 324 26.88 20.45 -4.89
C LYS A 324 26.15 19.44 -4.01
N MET A 325 26.85 18.89 -3.02
CA MET A 325 26.19 18.32 -1.84
C MET A 325 25.41 19.45 -1.16
N THR A 326 24.20 19.68 -1.67
CA THR A 326 23.23 20.57 -1.06
C THR A 326 22.84 19.95 0.29
N THR A 327 22.61 20.80 1.28
CA THR A 327 22.27 20.45 2.67
C THR A 327 20.89 19.79 2.83
N GLY A 328 20.40 19.11 1.79
CA GLY A 328 19.09 18.48 1.72
C GLY A 328 19.10 17.01 2.08
N THR A 329 17.92 16.53 2.46
CA THR A 329 17.64 15.14 2.83
C THR A 329 17.29 14.29 1.60
N ASN A 330 17.76 13.03 1.60
CA ASN A 330 17.62 12.11 0.48
C ASN A 330 16.79 10.88 0.85
N SER A 331 15.96 10.41 -0.07
CA SER A 331 15.27 9.12 0.05
C SER A 331 15.15 8.41 -1.28
N VAL A 332 15.16 7.08 -1.24
CA VAL A 332 14.86 6.20 -2.36
C VAL A 332 13.63 5.37 -2.02
N TYR A 333 12.69 5.25 -2.95
CA TYR A 333 11.53 4.37 -2.83
C TYR A 333 11.64 3.27 -3.88
N VAL A 334 11.74 2.02 -3.45
CA VAL A 334 11.83 0.86 -4.35
C VAL A 334 10.50 0.13 -4.35
N PHE A 335 9.90 -0.06 -5.52
CA PHE A 335 8.65 -0.81 -5.68
C PHE A 335 8.89 -2.04 -6.56
N SER A 336 8.54 -3.23 -6.08
CA SER A 336 8.78 -4.49 -6.80
C SER A 336 7.76 -5.57 -6.40
N ASP A 337 7.42 -6.47 -7.32
CA ASP A 337 6.62 -7.67 -7.04
C ASP A 337 7.40 -8.98 -7.20
N GLY A 338 8.53 -8.96 -7.91
CA GLY A 338 9.34 -10.13 -8.22
C GLY A 338 10.63 -10.27 -7.42
N ILE A 339 11.24 -11.46 -7.52
CA ILE A 339 12.61 -11.72 -7.05
C ILE A 339 13.60 -11.19 -8.08
N ALA A 340 14.74 -10.68 -7.61
CA ALA A 340 15.88 -10.42 -8.49
C ALA A 340 16.34 -11.70 -9.20
N ASN A 341 16.15 -11.76 -10.52
CA ASN A 341 16.56 -12.90 -11.36
C ASN A 341 17.57 -12.50 -12.45
N ARG A 342 18.01 -11.24 -12.45
CA ARG A 342 19.05 -10.69 -13.32
C ARG A 342 19.99 -9.80 -12.50
N GLY A 343 21.29 -9.84 -12.80
CA GLY A 343 22.32 -9.17 -11.99
C GLY A 343 22.63 -9.95 -10.71
N GLU A 344 22.96 -9.27 -9.63
CA GLU A 344 23.03 -9.88 -8.30
C GLU A 344 21.63 -10.29 -7.82
N SER A 345 21.45 -11.58 -7.52
CA SER A 345 20.19 -12.17 -7.03
C SER A 345 20.25 -12.63 -5.57
N ASN A 346 21.45 -12.63 -4.96
CA ASN A 346 21.60 -13.03 -3.57
C ASN A 346 21.06 -11.93 -2.62
N PRO A 347 20.09 -12.24 -1.75
CA PRO A 347 19.49 -11.23 -0.87
C PRO A 347 20.44 -10.57 0.11
N ASP A 348 21.44 -11.28 0.65
CA ASP A 348 22.44 -10.71 1.55
C ASP A 348 23.31 -9.69 0.82
N LYS A 349 23.75 -10.01 -0.39
CA LYS A 349 24.58 -9.10 -1.19
C LYS A 349 23.81 -7.87 -1.65
N LEU A 350 22.55 -8.02 -2.05
CA LEU A 350 21.69 -6.88 -2.39
C LEU A 350 21.44 -5.97 -1.18
N ALA A 351 21.20 -6.53 -0.01
CA ALA A 351 21.04 -5.74 1.22
C ALA A 351 22.34 -5.04 1.62
N ALA A 352 23.50 -5.70 1.47
CA ALA A 352 24.80 -5.09 1.72
C ALA A 352 25.10 -3.95 0.73
N LEU A 353 24.80 -4.13 -0.55
CA LEU A 353 24.89 -3.09 -1.58
C LEU A 353 23.99 -1.90 -1.24
N ALA A 354 22.73 -2.16 -0.92
CA ALA A 354 21.77 -1.14 -0.52
C ALA A 354 22.25 -0.33 0.69
N LYS A 355 22.80 -1.01 1.71
CA LYS A 355 23.40 -0.39 2.89
C LYS A 355 24.57 0.51 2.51
N GLN A 356 25.51 0.01 1.71
CA GLN A 356 26.66 0.79 1.24
C GLN A 356 26.22 2.07 0.50
N LEU A 357 25.26 1.94 -0.44
CA LEU A 357 24.72 3.08 -1.19
C LEU A 357 24.01 4.08 -0.26
N SER A 358 23.19 3.57 0.67
CA SER A 358 22.47 4.36 1.66
C SER A 358 23.41 5.20 2.53
N GLU A 359 24.47 4.59 3.05
CA GLU A 359 25.49 5.25 3.88
C GLU A 359 26.29 6.28 3.06
N GLN A 360 26.72 5.92 1.85
CA GLN A 360 27.51 6.78 0.96
C GLN A 360 26.75 8.07 0.59
N TYR A 361 25.46 7.97 0.29
CA TYR A 361 24.66 9.09 -0.20
C TYR A 361 23.69 9.66 0.86
N ARG A 362 23.78 9.18 2.10
CA ARG A 362 22.94 9.58 3.25
C ARG A 362 21.45 9.54 2.90
N ALA A 363 21.03 8.48 2.20
CA ALA A 363 19.67 8.31 1.72
C ALA A 363 19.06 7.03 2.29
N LYS A 364 17.87 7.12 2.88
CA LYS A 364 17.14 5.93 3.34
C LYS A 364 16.47 5.24 2.16
N ILE A 365 16.41 3.90 2.17
CA ILE A 365 15.70 3.12 1.16
C ILE A 365 14.40 2.58 1.74
N ASN A 366 13.29 3.17 1.31
CA ASN A 366 11.96 2.68 1.62
C ASN A 366 11.56 1.67 0.55
N THR A 367 11.08 0.50 0.94
CA THR A 367 10.75 -0.57 0.01
C THR A 367 9.27 -0.94 0.09
N ILE A 368 8.69 -1.20 -1.07
CA ILE A 368 7.30 -1.62 -1.24
C ILE A 368 7.30 -2.94 -1.99
N SER A 369 6.79 -3.99 -1.36
CA SER A 369 6.53 -5.28 -2.00
C SER A 369 5.06 -5.33 -2.43
N CYS A 370 4.79 -5.62 -3.70
CA CYS A 370 3.42 -5.71 -4.22
C CYS A 370 3.07 -7.14 -4.59
N THR A 371 2.39 -7.86 -3.70
CA THR A 371 1.97 -9.25 -3.90
C THR A 371 0.47 -9.38 -4.18
N MET A 372 -0.18 -8.29 -4.62
CA MET A 372 -1.62 -8.26 -4.87
C MET A 372 -2.01 -9.21 -6.00
N GLY A 373 -3.10 -9.96 -5.80
CA GLY A 373 -3.67 -10.85 -6.81
C GLY A 373 -2.91 -12.14 -7.08
N ASN A 374 -1.94 -12.47 -6.24
CA ASN A 374 -1.14 -13.68 -6.42
C ASN A 374 -1.96 -14.98 -6.36
N ASN A 375 -2.96 -15.05 -5.48
CA ASN A 375 -3.79 -16.24 -5.27
C ASN A 375 -4.48 -16.75 -6.56
N TYR A 376 -4.70 -15.90 -7.55
CA TYR A 376 -5.31 -16.32 -8.82
C TYR A 376 -4.39 -16.18 -10.03
N ASN A 377 -3.41 -15.27 -10.01
CA ASN A 377 -2.46 -15.17 -11.12
C ASN A 377 -1.49 -16.34 -11.12
N ASN A 378 -1.04 -16.78 -9.93
CA ASN A 378 -0.12 -17.91 -9.81
C ASN A 378 -0.14 -18.51 -8.38
N PRO A 379 -1.10 -19.40 -8.05
CA PRO A 379 -1.23 -19.97 -6.70
C PRO A 379 -0.01 -20.82 -6.26
N GLU A 380 0.84 -21.24 -7.19
CA GLU A 380 2.01 -22.08 -6.91
C GLU A 380 3.28 -21.27 -6.53
N THR A 381 3.27 -19.94 -6.67
CA THR A 381 4.44 -19.07 -6.45
C THR A 381 4.54 -18.43 -5.06
N THR A 382 3.86 -18.98 -4.07
CA THR A 382 3.90 -18.44 -2.68
C THR A 382 5.33 -18.35 -2.13
N THR A 383 6.20 -19.29 -2.48
CA THR A 383 7.63 -19.27 -2.11
C THR A 383 8.36 -18.09 -2.73
N GLU A 384 8.17 -17.84 -4.03
CA GLU A 384 8.88 -16.77 -4.73
C GLU A 384 8.48 -15.39 -4.21
N GLN A 385 7.19 -15.22 -3.95
CA GLN A 385 6.65 -13.98 -3.38
C GLN A 385 7.18 -13.76 -1.97
N THR A 386 7.21 -14.81 -1.15
CA THR A 386 7.79 -14.74 0.20
C THR A 386 9.25 -14.32 0.14
N GLN A 387 10.02 -14.84 -0.82
CA GLN A 387 11.41 -14.45 -1.04
C GLN A 387 11.55 -13.00 -1.52
N ALA A 388 10.70 -12.55 -2.45
CA ALA A 388 10.68 -11.17 -2.93
C ALA A 388 10.35 -10.18 -1.79
N THR A 389 9.30 -10.48 -1.02
CA THR A 389 8.89 -9.69 0.15
C THR A 389 10.00 -9.67 1.21
N ALA A 390 10.63 -10.81 1.49
CA ALA A 390 11.73 -10.90 2.45
C ALA A 390 12.96 -10.11 1.98
N LEU A 391 13.30 -10.14 0.69
CA LEU A 391 14.37 -9.33 0.10
C LEU A 391 14.09 -7.83 0.30
N MET A 392 12.89 -7.38 -0.07
CA MET A 392 12.50 -5.97 0.05
C MET A 392 12.54 -5.50 1.50
N HIS A 393 12.06 -6.32 2.43
CA HIS A 393 12.14 -6.05 3.87
C HIS A 393 13.59 -5.95 4.36
N LYS A 394 14.44 -6.90 3.95
CA LYS A 394 15.87 -6.92 4.30
C LYS A 394 16.62 -5.67 3.81
N ILE A 395 16.30 -5.16 2.62
CA ILE A 395 16.85 -3.91 2.07
C ILE A 395 16.44 -2.70 2.93
N ALA A 396 15.16 -2.58 3.29
CA ALA A 396 14.69 -1.47 4.12
C ALA A 396 15.31 -1.51 5.52
N ASP A 397 15.31 -2.67 6.17
CA ASP A 397 15.89 -2.86 7.50
C ASP A 397 17.40 -2.55 7.49
N ALA A 398 18.15 -2.97 6.46
CA ALA A 398 19.59 -2.70 6.34
C ALA A 398 19.94 -1.21 6.13
N THR A 399 18.98 -0.40 5.68
CA THR A 399 19.19 1.03 5.34
C THR A 399 18.47 1.99 6.30
N GLY A 400 17.82 1.45 7.34
CA GLY A 400 17.00 2.24 8.27
C GLY A 400 15.83 2.95 7.59
N GLY A 401 15.37 2.42 6.44
CA GLY A 401 14.16 2.84 5.76
C GLY A 401 12.92 2.10 6.25
N THR A 402 11.80 2.29 5.55
CA THR A 402 10.52 1.64 5.88
C THR A 402 10.17 0.57 4.87
N PHE A 403 9.67 -0.56 5.34
CA PHE A 403 9.11 -1.62 4.49
C PHE A 403 7.58 -1.58 4.51
N LYS A 404 6.95 -1.68 3.33
CA LYS A 404 5.50 -1.85 3.18
C LYS A 404 5.19 -3.05 2.29
N SER A 405 4.24 -3.89 2.74
CA SER A 405 3.74 -5.03 1.97
C SER A 405 2.31 -4.76 1.51
N LEU A 406 2.11 -4.71 0.20
CA LEU A 406 0.80 -4.58 -0.43
C LEU A 406 0.35 -5.97 -0.87
N ALA A 407 -0.46 -6.60 -0.03
CA ALA A 407 -1.10 -7.87 -0.33
C ALA A 407 -2.59 -7.63 -0.50
N GLY A 408 -3.19 -8.23 -1.52
CA GLY A 408 -4.65 -8.29 -1.70
C GLY A 408 -5.14 -9.64 -1.20
N GLU A 409 -6.37 -9.69 -0.70
CA GLU A 409 -7.07 -10.94 -0.37
C GLU A 409 -7.40 -11.76 -1.62
#